data_AF-A0A971Y6R6-F1
#
_entry.id   AF-A0A971Y6R6-F1
#
_cell.length_a   1.000
_cell.length_b   1.000
_cell.length_c   1.000
_cell.angle_alpha   90.00
_cell.angle_beta   90.00
_cell.angle_gamma   90.00
#
_symmetry.space_group_name_H-M   'P 1'
#
loop_
_entity.id
_entity.type
_entity.pdbx_description
1 polymer ?
#
loop_
_entity_poly.entity_id
_entity_poly.type
_entity_poly.pdbx_seq_one_letter_code
_entity_poly.pdbx_strand_id
1 'polypeptide(L)' 'MKDIEVIKRLTAVKGIGPWTAEMFLIFSIGREDVFSLGDGGLQRSIKWLYQLNEPPSRG' A
#
# COMPACT_ATOMS: atom_id res chain seq x y z
N MET A 1 -10.86 13.86 6.71
CA MET A 1 -9.59 13.26 7.16
C MET A 1 -8.73 12.98 5.94
N LYS A 2 -7.45 13.37 5.96
CA LYS A 2 -6.51 13.04 4.86
C LYS A 2 -6.03 11.59 5.00
N ASP A 3 -5.63 10.96 3.91
CA ASP A 3 -5.23 9.54 3.93
C ASP A 3 -4.05 9.28 4.88
N ILE A 4 -3.10 10.21 4.93
CA ILE A 4 -1.98 10.15 5.89
C ILE A 4 -2.44 10.12 7.35
N GLU A 5 -3.55 10.78 7.68
CA GLU A 5 -4.09 10.80 9.05
C GLU A 5 -4.82 9.50 9.37
N VAL A 6 -5.57 8.94 8.42
CA VAL A 6 -6.20 7.62 8.56
C VAL A 6 -5.14 6.55 8.77
N ILE A 7 -4.09 6.55 7.93
CA ILE A 7 -2.97 5.61 8.05
C ILE A 7 -2.34 5.72 9.44
N LYS A 8 -1.98 6.94 9.89
CA LYS A 8 -1.39 7.16 11.22
C LYS A 8 -2.27 6.60 12.34
N ARG A 9 -3.58 6.85 12.30
CA ARG A 9 -4.53 6.34 13.30
C ARG A 9 -4.60 4.82 13.29
N LEU A 10 -4.69 4.20 12.12
CA LEU A 10 -4.77 2.74 11.99
C LEU A 10 -3.46 2.07 12.45
N THR A 11 -2.30 2.61 12.05
CA THR A 11 -0.99 2.05 12.43
C THR A 11 -0.63 2.20 13.91
N ALA A 12 -1.38 3.01 14.67
CA ALA A 12 -1.23 3.07 16.12
C ALA A 12 -1.75 1.80 16.82
N VAL A 13 -2.58 1.00 16.15
CA VAL A 13 -3.09 -0.27 16.67
C VAL A 13 -2.04 -1.36 16.43
N LYS A 14 -1.62 -2.04 17.50
CA LYS A 14 -0.66 -3.15 17.42
C LYS A 14 -1.15 -4.23 16.45
N GLY A 15 -0.31 -4.56 15.47
CA GLY A 15 -0.62 -5.54 14.42
C GLY A 15 -1.12 -4.95 13.12
N ILE A 16 -1.42 -3.64 13.05
CA ILE A 16 -1.77 -2.96 11.81
C ILE A 16 -0.54 -2.24 11.25
N GLY A 17 -0.04 -2.74 10.12
CA GLY A 17 1.04 -2.10 9.37
C GLY A 17 0.53 -1.12 8.30
N PRO A 18 1.44 -0.36 7.65
CA PRO A 18 1.09 0.57 6.57
C PRO A 18 0.31 -0.11 5.45
N TRP A 19 0.72 -1.31 5.03
CA TRP A 19 0.03 -2.07 3.99
C TRP A 19 -1.44 -2.34 4.34
N THR A 20 -1.72 -2.81 5.57
CA THR A 20 -3.09 -3.08 6.02
C THR A 20 -3.92 -1.79 6.07
N ALA A 21 -3.33 -0.67 6.49
CA ALA A 21 -4.00 0.62 6.49
C ALA A 21 -4.32 1.10 5.06
N GLU A 22 -3.41 0.91 4.11
CA GLU A 22 -3.62 1.20 2.68
C GLU A 22 -4.74 0.32 2.10
N MET A 23 -4.82 -0.97 2.44
CA MET A 23 -5.92 -1.85 2.03
C MET A 23 -7.27 -1.38 2.60
N PHE A 24 -7.30 -0.88 3.83
CA PHE A 24 -8.51 -0.30 4.43
C PHE A 24 -8.96 0.95 3.64
N LEU A 25 -8.03 1.83 3.26
CA LEU A 25 -8.34 3.01 2.44
C LEU A 25 -9.03 2.62 1.12
N ILE A 26 -8.50 1.62 0.43
CA ILE A 26 -9.02 1.18 -0.87
C ILE A 26 -10.37 0.48 -0.70
N PHE A 27 -10.42 -0.58 0.10
CA PHE A 27 -11.56 -1.51 0.08
C PHE A 27 -12.68 -1.15 1.06
N SER A 28 -12.40 -0.43 2.15
CA SER A 28 -13.41 -0.11 3.16
C SER A 28 -14.02 1.28 2.99
N ILE A 29 -13.23 2.24 2.53
CA ILE A 29 -13.69 3.64 2.38
C ILE A 29 -13.54 4.20 0.96
N GLY A 30 -13.13 3.37 -0.01
CA GLY A 30 -13.19 3.71 -1.44
C GLY A 30 -12.26 4.82 -1.88
N ARG A 31 -11.06 4.94 -1.29
CA ARG A 31 -10.05 5.88 -1.79
C ARG A 31 -9.47 5.39 -3.10
N GLU A 32 -9.59 6.20 -4.14
CA GLU A 32 -9.13 5.88 -5.49
C GLU A 32 -7.63 6.16 -5.70
N ASP A 33 -7.07 7.16 -5.01
CA ASP A 33 -5.69 7.60 -5.18
C ASP A 33 -4.75 7.01 -4.11
N VAL A 34 -4.69 5.68 -4.04
CA VAL A 34 -3.84 4.95 -3.08
C VAL A 34 -2.96 3.95 -3.82
N PHE A 35 -1.66 4.20 -3.83
CA PHE A 35 -0.66 3.31 -4.41
C PHE A 35 0.16 2.60 -3.33
N SER A 36 -0.18 1.34 -3.04
CA SER A 36 0.47 0.53 -2.00
C SER A 36 1.82 -0.03 -2.47
N LEU A 37 2.86 0.82 -2.52
CA LEU A 37 4.20 0.41 -2.99
C LEU A 37 4.83 -0.72 -2.17
N GLY A 38 4.37 -0.95 -0.94
CA GLY A 38 4.80 -2.07 -0.10
C GLY A 38 4.12 -3.40 -0.42
N ASP A 39 3.12 -3.41 -1.30
CA ASP A 39 2.40 -4.63 -1.68
C ASP A 39 3.27 -5.53 -2.58
N GLY A 40 3.58 -6.73 -2.10
CA GLY A 40 4.42 -7.67 -2.83
C GLY A 40 3.77 -8.21 -4.10
N GLY A 41 2.44 -8.25 -4.18
CA GLY A 41 1.72 -8.61 -5.40
C GLY A 41 1.91 -7.54 -6.48
N LEU A 42 1.68 -6.28 -6.13
CA LEU A 42 1.87 -5.11 -6.99
C LEU A 42 3.31 -5.01 -7.48
N GLN A 43 4.29 -5.18 -6.58
CA GLN A 43 5.72 -5.18 -6.96
C GLN A 43 6.03 -6.28 -7.99
N ARG A 44 5.53 -7.50 -7.79
CA ARG A 44 5.71 -8.61 -8.75
C ARG A 44 5.02 -8.33 -10.08
N SER A 45 3.81 -7.76 -10.06
CA SER A 45 3.08 -7.38 -11.27
C SER A 45 3.82 -6.29 -12.05
N ILE A 46 4.39 -5.30 -11.38
CA ILE A 46 5.22 -4.26 -12.03
C ILE A 46 6.47 -4.88 -12.63
N LYS A 47 7.18 -5.75 -11.89
CA LYS A 47 8.35 -6.47 -12.42
C LYS A 47 8.01 -7.18 -13.73
N TRP A 48 6.90 -7.91 -13.75
CA TRP A 48 6.45 -8.65 -14.93
C TRP A 48 6.04 -7.72 -16.08
N LEU A 49 5.22 -6.72 -15.81
CA LEU A 49 4.68 -5.79 -16.82
C LEU A 49 5.79 -4.99 -17.51
N TYR A 50 6.82 -4.59 -16.77
CA TYR A 50 7.93 -3.77 -17.26
C TYR A 50 9.21 -4.56 -17.52
N GLN A 51 9.19 -5.89 -17.42
CA GLN A 51 10.34 -6.78 -17.66
C GLN A 51 11.59 -6.39 -16.86
N LEU A 52 11.40 -6.04 -15.59
CA LEU A 52 12.50 -5.64 -14.70
C LEU A 52 13.26 -6.86 -14.20
N ASN A 53 14.57 -6.71 -14.00
CA ASN A 53 15.41 -7.77 -13.40
C ASN A 53 15.00 -8.06 -11.95
N GLU A 54 14.67 -7.02 -11.18
CA GLU A 54 14.27 -7.08 -9.78
C GLU A 54 12.93 -6.35 -9.57
N PRO A 55 12.11 -6.75 -8.58
CA PRO A 55 10.91 -6.02 -8.23
C PRO A 55 11.27 -4.63 -7.69
N PRO A 56 10.43 -3.60 -7.92
CA PRO A 56 10.63 -2.30 -7.32
C PRO A 56 10.50 -2.42 -5.79
N SER A 57 11.36 -1.73 -5.06
CA SER A 57 11.28 -1.59 -3.61
C SER A 57 11.00 -0.14 -3.22
N ARG A 58 10.50 0.08 -1.99
CA ARG A 58 10.67 1.40 -1.36
C ARG A 58 12.19 1.62 -1.22
N GLY A 59 12.71 2.65 -1.87
CA GLY A 59 14.13 3.03 -1.79
C GLY A 59 14.56 3.41 -0.38
#